data_AF-R6VAK3-F1
#
_entry.id   AF-R6VAK3-F1
#
_cell.length_a   1.000
_cell.length_b   1.000
_cell.length_c   1.000
_cell.angle_alpha   90.00
_cell.angle_beta   90.00
_cell.angle_gamma   90.00
#
_symmetry.space_group_name_H-M   'P 1'
#
loop_
_entity.id
_entity.type
_entity.pdbx_description
1 polymer ?
#
loop_
_entity_poly.entity_id
_entity_poly.type
_entity_poly.pdbx_seq_one_letter_code
_entity_poly.pdbx_strand_id
1 'polypeptide(L)'
;MSIFANYYTQEVSLHRRTGINEYGDVAYAPPAKIMCRVEHNYKEILDTAGNKITSEAMLFTTVMCKPLDIVIVDGVTYTVKSCKPINNLAGTLDHYEVYV
;
A
#
# COMPACT_ATOMS: atom_id res chain seq x y z
N MET A 1 16.46 -12.09 3.42
CA MET A 1 15.26 -12.49 2.67
C MET A 1 14.08 -12.35 3.61
N SER A 2 13.05 -11.60 3.22
CA SER A 2 11.85 -11.41 4.05
C SER A 2 11.09 -12.72 4.21
N ILE A 3 10.59 -13.00 5.41
CA ILE A 3 9.70 -14.16 5.65
C ILE A 3 8.45 -14.03 4.76
N PHE A 4 8.00 -12.81 4.47
CA PHE A 4 6.82 -12.54 3.66
C PHE A 4 7.02 -12.72 2.15
N ALA A 5 8.26 -12.66 1.66
CA ALA A 5 8.53 -12.75 0.22
C ALA A 5 8.01 -14.08 -0.39
N ASN A 6 8.06 -15.17 0.37
CA ASN A 6 7.55 -16.48 -0.07
C ASN A 6 6.00 -16.56 -0.07
N TYR A 7 5.32 -15.57 0.51
CA TYR A 7 3.87 -15.51 0.61
C TYR A 7 3.26 -14.44 -0.31
N TYR A 8 4.04 -13.77 -1.17
CA TYR A 8 3.51 -12.86 -2.17
C TYR A 8 2.90 -13.65 -3.33
N THR A 9 1.59 -13.83 -3.25
CA THR A 9 0.82 -14.65 -4.18
C THR A 9 0.04 -13.84 -5.21
N GLN A 10 -0.06 -12.52 -5.05
CA GLN A 10 -0.91 -11.67 -5.88
C GLN A 10 -0.13 -10.52 -6.53
N GLU A 11 -0.39 -10.28 -7.81
CA GLU A 11 0.09 -9.14 -8.56
C GLU A 11 -0.97 -8.03 -8.51
N VAL A 12 -0.57 -6.83 -8.07
CA VAL A 12 -1.46 -5.66 -7.97
C VAL A 12 -0.88 -4.49 -8.75
N SER A 13 -1.74 -3.58 -9.21
CA SER A 13 -1.29 -2.39 -9.93
C SER A 13 -1.16 -1.20 -8.99
N LEU A 14 0.04 -0.65 -8.88
CA LEU A 14 0.35 0.56 -8.10
C LEU A 14 0.42 1.77 -9.03
N HIS A 15 -0.40 2.79 -8.74
CA HIS A 15 -0.40 4.08 -9.38
C HIS A 15 0.14 5.13 -8.40
N ARG A 16 1.37 5.56 -8.62
CA ARG A 16 2.01 6.55 -7.75
C ARG A 16 1.51 7.94 -8.06
N ARG A 17 1.13 8.71 -7.04
CA ARG A 17 0.76 10.10 -7.21
C ARG A 17 1.99 10.93 -7.58
N THR A 18 1.94 11.61 -8.74
CA THR A 18 3.03 12.46 -9.24
C THR A 18 2.81 13.94 -8.96
N GLY A 19 1.58 14.34 -8.62
CA GLY A 19 1.27 15.71 -8.21
C GLY A 19 -0.06 16.17 -8.77
N ILE A 20 -0.11 17.42 -9.22
CA ILE A 20 -1.24 18.04 -9.90
C ILE A 20 -0.77 18.39 -11.32
N ASN A 21 -1.58 18.06 -12.34
CA ASN A 21 -1.26 18.40 -13.73
C ASN A 21 -1.57 19.88 -14.03
N GLU A 22 -1.28 20.34 -15.24
CA GLU A 22 -1.55 21.72 -15.69
C GLU A 22 -3.04 22.11 -15.67
N TYR A 23 -3.94 21.13 -15.56
CA TYR A 23 -5.40 21.30 -15.54
C TYR A 23 -5.99 21.31 -14.12
N GLY A 24 -5.16 21.10 -13.08
CA GLY A 24 -5.61 21.03 -11.69
C GLY A 24 -6.04 19.64 -11.21
N ASP A 25 -5.94 18.61 -12.05
CA ASP A 25 -6.26 17.23 -11.67
C ASP A 25 -5.08 16.52 -11.00
N VAL A 26 -5.38 15.54 -10.14
CA VAL A 26 -4.35 14.69 -9.54
C VAL A 26 -3.75 13.80 -10.63
N ALA A 27 -2.46 13.97 -10.85
CA ALA A 27 -1.69 13.17 -11.80
C ALA A 27 -1.13 11.92 -11.12
N TYR A 28 -1.18 10.80 -11.83
CA TYR A 28 -0.59 9.53 -11.42
C TYR A 28 0.43 9.07 -12.47
N ALA A 29 1.48 8.41 -12.00
CA ALA A 29 2.43 7.71 -12.86
C ALA A 29 1.75 6.52 -13.56
N PRO A 30 2.32 6.04 -14.68
CA PRO A 30 1.90 4.77 -15.28
C PRO A 30 1.88 3.64 -14.24
N PRO A 31 0.91 2.72 -14.32
CA PRO A 31 0.78 1.61 -13.38
C PRO A 31 2.05 0.77 -13.34
N ALA A 32 2.55 0.54 -12.13
CA ALA A 32 3.61 -0.43 -11.87
C ALA A 32 3.00 -1.68 -11.25
N LYS A 33 3.30 -2.85 -11.82
CA LYS A 33 2.90 -4.14 -11.25
C LYS A 33 3.82 -4.48 -10.09
N ILE A 34 3.24 -4.75 -8.93
CA ILE A 34 3.97 -5.17 -7.74
C ILE A 34 3.42 -6.50 -7.21
N MET A 35 4.32 -7.36 -6.73
CA MET A 35 3.94 -8.59 -6.03
C MET A 35 3.69 -8.27 -4.56
N CYS A 36 2.59 -8.79 -4.03
CA CYS A 36 2.18 -8.58 -2.66
C CYS A 36 1.35 -9.76 -2.15
N ARG A 37 1.06 -9.73 -0.86
CA ARG A 37 -0.01 -10.53 -0.25
C ARG A 37 -1.10 -9.60 0.23
N VAL A 38 -2.34 -9.84 -0.16
CA VAL A 38 -3.49 -9.07 0.32
C VAL A 38 -4.21 -9.83 1.43
N GLU A 39 -4.49 -9.14 2.52
CA GLU A 39 -5.36 -9.62 3.60
C GLU A 39 -6.57 -8.69 3.73
N HIS A 40 -7.76 -9.24 3.48
CA HIS A 40 -9.03 -8.55 3.65
C HIS A 40 -9.47 -8.65 5.11
N ASN A 41 -8.83 -7.86 5.98
CA ASN A 41 -9.18 -7.74 7.38
C ASN A 41 -9.68 -6.32 7.65
N TYR A 42 -10.97 -6.19 7.93
CA TYR A 42 -11.56 -4.93 8.37
C TYR A 42 -10.96 -4.52 9.71
N LYS A 43 -10.21 -3.41 9.74
CA LYS A 43 -9.55 -2.93 10.94
C LYS A 43 -9.71 -1.42 11.09
N GLU A 44 -10.11 -0.97 12.27
CA GLU A 44 -10.03 0.44 12.63
C GLU A 44 -8.55 0.82 12.79
N ILE A 45 -8.08 1.74 11.95
CA ILE A 45 -6.76 2.37 12.07
C ILE A 45 -6.93 3.84 12.46
N LEU A 46 -5.93 4.39 13.14
CA LEU A 46 -5.86 5.82 13.38
C LEU A 46 -5.11 6.48 12.22
N ASP A 47 -5.70 7.53 11.65
CA ASP A 47 -5.01 8.42 10.72
C ASP A 47 -3.93 9.24 11.46
N THR A 48 -3.04 9.85 10.70
CA THR A 48 -2.05 10.85 11.12
C THR A 48 -2.66 12.00 11.93
N ALA A 49 -3.94 12.32 11.74
CA ALA A 49 -4.69 13.32 12.50
C ALA A 49 -5.37 12.77 13.78
N GLY A 50 -5.21 11.48 14.10
CA GLY A 50 -5.84 10.82 15.25
C GLY A 50 -7.29 10.38 15.05
N ASN A 51 -7.82 10.48 13.82
CA ASN A 51 -9.17 10.05 13.48
C ASN A 51 -9.23 8.54 13.22
N LYS A 52 -10.32 7.89 13.64
CA LYS A 52 -10.57 6.48 13.31
C LYS A 52 -11.02 6.35 11.85
N ILE A 53 -10.29 5.57 11.08
CA ILE A 53 -10.61 5.21 9.69
C ILE A 53 -10.70 3.69 9.60
N THR A 54 -11.72 3.18 8.92
CA THR A 54 -11.82 1.76 8.58
C THR A 54 -10.87 1.46 7.43
N SER A 55 -9.89 0.59 7.64
CA SER A 55 -9.13 -0.04 6.56
C SER A 55 -9.89 -1.25 6.06
N GLU A 56 -10.06 -1.37 4.75
CA GLU A 56 -10.83 -2.43 4.10
C GLU A 56 -9.95 -3.63 3.74
N ALA A 57 -8.65 -3.38 3.50
CA ALA A 57 -7.65 -4.40 3.26
C ALA A 57 -6.25 -3.94 3.65
N MET A 58 -5.35 -4.90 3.86
CA MET A 58 -3.93 -4.67 4.13
C MET A 58 -3.08 -5.41 3.11
N LEU A 59 -2.07 -4.73 2.53
CA LEU A 59 -1.11 -5.34 1.63
C LEU A 59 0.26 -5.49 2.31
N PHE A 60 0.88 -6.64 2.14
CA PHE A 60 2.27 -6.87 2.47
C PHE A 60 3.10 -6.84 1.19
N THR A 61 4.07 -5.94 1.10
CA THR A 61 4.93 -5.82 -0.10
C THR A 61 6.34 -5.35 0.28
N THR A 62 7.32 -5.61 -0.58
CA THR A 62 8.67 -5.03 -0.47
C THR A 62 8.77 -3.63 -1.07
N VAL A 63 7.71 -3.16 -1.73
CA VAL A 63 7.69 -1.85 -2.38
C VAL A 63 7.05 -0.82 -1.45
N MET A 64 7.77 0.28 -1.19
CA MET A 64 7.20 1.40 -0.44
C MET A 64 6.08 2.07 -1.25
N CYS A 65 4.92 2.22 -0.60
CA CYS A 65 3.80 3.03 -1.07
C CYS A 65 3.73 4.34 -0.29
N LYS A 66 3.14 5.38 -0.89
CA LYS A 66 2.89 6.66 -0.23
C LYS A 66 1.39 6.85 0.04
N PRO A 67 1.01 7.58 1.09
CA PRO A 67 -0.37 8.00 1.27
C PRO A 67 -0.89 8.69 0.01
N LEU A 68 -2.15 8.42 -0.35
CA LEU A 68 -2.84 8.88 -1.56
C LEU A 68 -2.34 8.25 -2.88
N ASP A 69 -1.41 7.30 -2.85
CA ASP A 69 -1.20 6.40 -4.00
C ASP A 69 -2.45 5.53 -4.20
N ILE A 70 -2.67 5.06 -5.42
CA ILE A 70 -3.78 4.16 -5.76
C ILE A 70 -3.24 2.75 -5.98
N VAL A 71 -3.92 1.76 -5.40
CA VAL A 71 -3.64 0.34 -5.60
C VAL A 71 -4.89 -0.33 -6.15
N ILE A 72 -4.75 -1.08 -7.23
CA ILE A 72 -5.85 -1.86 -7.81
C ILE A 72 -5.61 -3.33 -7.51
N VAL A 73 -6.53 -3.92 -6.73
CA VAL A 73 -6.53 -5.33 -6.34
C VAL A 73 -7.78 -5.98 -6.90
N ASP A 74 -7.63 -7.03 -7.72
CA ASP A 74 -8.77 -7.77 -8.30
C ASP A 74 -9.82 -6.87 -9.00
N GLY A 75 -9.38 -5.76 -9.59
CA GLY A 75 -10.25 -4.78 -10.26
C GLY A 75 -10.91 -3.76 -9.32
N VAL A 76 -10.69 -3.85 -8.01
CA VAL A 76 -11.15 -2.88 -7.02
C VAL A 76 -10.04 -1.85 -6.75
N THR A 77 -10.41 -0.58 -6.87
CA THR A 77 -9.51 0.55 -6.64
C THR A 77 -9.52 0.94 -5.17
N TYR A 78 -8.36 0.89 -4.54
CA TYR A 78 -8.15 1.35 -3.18
C TYR A 78 -7.18 2.52 -3.10
N THR A 79 -7.38 3.40 -2.12
CA THR A 79 -6.47 4.51 -1.84
C THR A 79 -5.58 4.15 -0.67
N VAL A 80 -4.26 4.32 -0.83
CA VAL A 80 -3.32 4.09 0.26
C VAL A 80 -3.53 5.13 1.36
N LYS A 81 -3.88 4.65 2.55
CA LYS A 81 -4.06 5.47 3.76
C LYS A 81 -2.74 5.62 4.50
N SER A 82 -2.02 4.52 4.68
CA SER A 82 -0.76 4.50 5.42
C SER A 82 0.17 3.38 4.92
N CYS A 83 1.48 3.58 5.08
CA CYS A 83 2.50 2.60 4.75
C CYS A 83 3.52 2.54 5.89
N LYS A 84 3.65 1.38 6.53
CA LYS A 84 4.51 1.18 7.70
C LYS A 84 5.65 0.21 7.36
N PRO A 85 6.92 0.59 7.57
CA PRO A 85 8.03 -0.36 7.47
C PRO A 85 8.02 -1.31 8.66
N ILE A 86 8.15 -2.60 8.37
CA ILE A 86 8.32 -3.66 9.37
C ILE A 86 9.76 -4.18 9.26
N ASN A 87 10.46 -4.15 10.39
CA ASN A 87 11.82 -4.66 10.49
C ASN A 87 11.80 -6.08 11.04
N ASN A 88 12.75 -6.90 10.59
CA ASN A 88 12.99 -8.23 11.16
C ASN A 88 13.69 -8.14 12.52
N LEU A 89 13.92 -9.31 13.15
CA LEU A 89 14.61 -9.41 14.44
C LEU A 89 16.04 -8.85 14.43
N ALA A 90 16.68 -8.77 13.26
CA ALA A 90 18.00 -8.17 13.07
C ALA A 90 17.93 -6.64 12.83
N GLY A 91 16.75 -6.03 12.91
CA GLY A 91 16.53 -4.59 12.69
C GLY A 91 16.59 -4.16 11.23
N THR A 92 16.69 -5.09 10.28
CA THR A 92 16.70 -4.80 8.84
C THR A 92 15.28 -4.76 8.31
N LEU A 93 14.99 -3.88 7.34
CA LEU A 93 13.70 -3.82 6.67
C LEU A 93 13.34 -5.19 6.09
N ASP A 94 12.19 -5.72 6.51
CA ASP A 94 11.64 -6.97 6.05
C ASP A 94 10.62 -6.72 4.94
N HIS A 95 9.56 -5.97 5.25
CA HIS A 95 8.49 -5.63 4.32
C HIS A 95 7.77 -4.34 4.76
N TYR A 96 6.85 -3.89 3.92
CA TYR A 96 5.91 -2.81 4.21
C TYR A 96 4.52 -3.38 4.44
N GLU A 97 3.86 -2.90 5.50
CA GLU A 97 2.42 -3.03 5.70
C GLU A 97 1.73 -1.80 5.13
N VAL A 98 0.95 -1.98 4.09
CA VAL A 98 0.21 -0.91 3.41
C VAL A 98 -1.26 -1.05 3.76
N TYR A 99 -1.81 -0.03 4.39
CA TYR A 99 -3.21 0.05 4.76
C TYR A 99 -3.96 0.79 3.67
N VAL A 100 -5.01 0.15 3.16
CA VAL A 100 -5.89 0.70 2.12
C VAL A 100 -7.34 0.78 2.59
#